data_AF-A0A6G4WJS6-F1
#
_entry.id   AF-A0A6G4WJS6-F1
#
_cell.length_a   1.000
_cell.length_b   1.000
_cell.length_c   1.000
_cell.angle_alpha   90.00
_cell.angle_beta   90.00
_cell.angle_gamma   90.00
#
_symmetry.space_group_name_H-M   'P 1'
#
loop_
_entity.id
_entity.type
_entity.pdbx_description
1 polymer ?
#
loop_
_entity_poly.entity_id
_entity_poly.type
_entity_poly.pdbx_seq_one_letter_code
_entity_poly.pdbx_strand_id
1 'polypeptide(L)'
;MQGANSGGLTIHLFQSLAQMWLIPQMDDFLSSNPEITVKLITKPDEIEFSGSSIDIAIRYAVEAPSEPMCEKLIDDAMAPVVSPDYLRHYGVIETPED
;
A
#
# COMPACT_ATOMS: atom_id res chain seq x y z
N MET A 1 -20.44 29.21 -11.95
CA MET A 1 -19.70 28.99 -10.70
C MET A 1 -20.02 27.58 -10.23
N GLN A 2 -19.17 26.61 -10.55
CA GLN A 2 -19.31 25.23 -10.03
C GLN A 2 -18.64 25.20 -8.66
N GLY A 3 -19.43 24.91 -7.62
CA GLY A 3 -18.96 24.77 -6.25
C GLY A 3 -18.02 23.57 -6.14
N ALA A 4 -16.98 23.71 -5.30
CA ALA A 4 -16.01 22.68 -5.00
C ALA A 4 -16.71 21.35 -4.71
N ASN A 5 -16.44 20.33 -5.54
CA ASN A 5 -16.87 18.98 -5.25
C ASN A 5 -16.06 18.55 -4.03
N SER A 6 -16.68 18.49 -2.85
CA SER A 6 -16.11 17.88 -1.65
C SER A 6 -15.94 16.38 -1.93
N GLY A 7 -14.90 16.06 -2.69
CA GLY A 7 -14.68 14.75 -3.29
C GLY A 7 -14.03 13.83 -2.28
N GLY A 8 -14.68 12.69 -2.00
CA GLY A 8 -14.01 11.59 -1.33
C GLY A 8 -12.92 11.04 -2.23
N LEU A 9 -11.73 10.78 -1.68
CA LEU A 9 -10.63 10.11 -2.35
C LEU A 9 -10.54 8.68 -1.82
N THR A 10 -10.89 7.70 -2.64
CA THR A 10 -10.84 6.29 -2.27
C THR A 10 -9.57 5.63 -2.79
N ILE A 11 -8.72 5.18 -1.88
CA ILE A 11 -7.42 4.57 -2.19
C ILE A 11 -7.48 3.09 -1.83
N HIS A 12 -7.17 2.22 -2.79
CA HIS A 12 -7.00 0.79 -2.56
C HIS A 12 -5.52 0.43 -2.42
N LEU A 13 -5.15 -0.31 -1.38
CA LEU A 13 -3.77 -0.69 -1.12
C LEU A 13 -3.64 -1.87 -0.14
N PHE A 14 -2.46 -2.48 -0.07
CA PHE A 14 -2.17 -3.48 0.95
C PHE A 14 -2.23 -2.88 2.36
N GLN A 15 -2.77 -3.65 3.33
CA GLN A 15 -2.90 -3.21 4.73
C GLN A 15 -1.57 -2.76 5.33
N SER A 16 -0.49 -3.50 5.07
CA SER A 16 0.85 -3.14 5.55
C SER A 16 1.35 -1.82 4.97
N LEU A 17 1.11 -1.54 3.68
CA LEU A 17 1.45 -0.26 3.05
C LEU A 17 0.66 0.91 3.64
N ALA A 18 -0.64 0.70 3.92
CA ALA A 18 -1.45 1.72 4.55
C ALA A 18 -0.86 2.13 5.90
N GLN A 19 -0.55 1.15 6.76
CA GLN A 19 -0.11 1.40 8.13
C GLN A 19 1.34 1.88 8.22
N MET A 20 2.24 1.25 7.46
CA MET A 20 3.69 1.46 7.61
C MET A 20 4.22 2.64 6.79
N TRP A 21 3.50 3.06 5.75
CA TRP A 21 3.99 4.07 4.81
C TRP A 21 2.98 5.19 4.54
N LEU A 22 1.75 4.88 4.13
CA LEU A 22 0.81 5.94 3.69
C LEU A 22 0.31 6.78 4.88
N ILE A 23 -0.32 6.17 5.89
CA ILE A 23 -0.91 6.88 7.03
C ILE A 23 0.09 7.80 7.74
N PRO A 24 1.35 7.38 8.03
CA PRO A 24 2.35 8.27 8.64
C PRO A 24 2.66 9.55 7.85
N GLN A 25 2.41 9.56 6.53
CA GLN A 25 2.67 10.71 5.66
C GLN A 25 1.39 11.52 5.35
N MET A 26 0.21 11.06 5.82
CA MET A 26 -1.06 11.70 5.49
C MET A 26 -1.33 12.97 6.28
N ASP A 27 -0.67 13.21 7.41
CA ASP A 27 -0.95 14.34 8.29
C ASP A 27 -0.81 15.69 7.55
N ASP A 28 0.28 15.87 6.79
CA ASP A 28 0.52 17.09 6.01
C ASP A 28 -0.49 17.24 4.87
N PHE A 29 -0.85 16.13 4.21
CA PHE A 29 -1.81 16.12 3.11
C PHE A 29 -3.21 16.51 3.60
N LEU A 30 -3.69 15.88 4.67
CA LEU A 30 -5.02 16.15 5.25
C LEU A 30 -5.10 17.56 5.82
N SER A 31 -4.02 18.06 6.43
CA SER A 31 -3.95 19.43 6.93
C SER A 31 -3.99 20.47 5.81
N SER A 32 -3.39 20.16 4.66
CA SER A 32 -3.36 21.05 3.49
C SER A 32 -4.62 20.98 2.64
N ASN A 33 -5.42 19.91 2.77
CA ASN A 33 -6.63 19.66 1.96
C ASN A 33 -7.82 19.24 2.85
N PRO A 34 -8.29 20.09 3.76
CA PRO A 34 -9.31 19.75 4.77
C PRO A 34 -10.69 19.38 4.17
N GLU A 35 -10.95 19.73 2.91
CA GLU A 35 -12.17 19.40 2.19
C GLU A 35 -12.17 17.97 1.60
N ILE A 36 -11.02 17.30 1.55
CA ILE A 36 -10.88 15.96 0.98
C ILE A 36 -11.08 14.92 2.08
N THR A 37 -12.05 14.03 1.88
CA THR A 37 -12.24 12.87 2.75
C THR A 37 -11.51 11.67 2.15
N VAL A 38 -10.46 11.17 2.80
CA VAL A 38 -9.74 9.99 2.34
C VAL A 38 -10.38 8.72 2.90
N LYS A 39 -10.70 7.77 2.01
CA LYS A 39 -11.19 6.43 2.33
C LYS A 39 -10.15 5.40 1.90
N LEU A 40 -9.67 4.59 2.83
CA LEU A 40 -8.75 3.50 2.53
C LEU A 40 -9.53 2.18 2.39
N ILE A 41 -9.27 1.45 1.31
CA ILE A 41 -9.75 0.08 1.11
C ILE A 41 -8.53 -0.83 1.15
N THR A 42 -8.45 -1.67 2.17
CA THR A 42 -7.31 -2.55 2.40
C THR A 42 -7.71 -4.00 2.19
N LYS A 43 -7.66 -4.46 0.95
CA LYS A 43 -7.91 -5.86 0.58
C LYS A 43 -6.73 -6.40 -0.26
N PRO A 44 -6.38 -7.68 -0.13
CA PRO A 44 -5.32 -8.29 -0.93
C PRO A 44 -5.78 -8.69 -2.35
N ASP A 45 -7.06 -8.52 -2.66
CA ASP A 45 -7.67 -8.96 -3.93
C ASP A 45 -7.25 -8.09 -5.12
N GLU A 46 -7.40 -8.65 -6.32
CA GLU A 46 -7.18 -7.94 -7.58
C GLU A 46 -8.17 -6.77 -7.73
N ILE A 47 -7.67 -5.63 -8.22
CA ILE A 47 -8.44 -4.38 -8.29
C ILE A 47 -9.08 -4.28 -9.66
N GLU A 48 -10.40 -4.23 -9.70
CA GLU A 48 -11.13 -3.82 -10.89
C GLU A 48 -11.54 -2.35 -10.74
N PHE A 49 -10.88 -1.45 -11.47
CA PHE A 49 -11.25 -0.03 -11.47
C PHE A 49 -12.64 0.19 -12.09
N SER A 50 -12.95 -0.54 -13.16
CA SER A 50 -14.22 -0.44 -13.89
C SER A 50 -15.40 -0.79 -12.99
N GLY A 51 -16.30 0.16 -12.77
CA GLY A 51 -17.49 -0.04 -11.93
C GLY A 51 -17.23 -0.01 -10.41
N SER A 52 -15.99 0.22 -9.97
CA SER A 52 -15.68 0.45 -8.57
C SER A 52 -15.76 1.94 -8.20
N SER A 53 -15.65 2.23 -6.90
CA SER A 53 -15.48 3.60 -6.38
C SER A 53 -14.02 3.93 -6.06
N ILE A 54 -13.07 3.18 -6.63
CA ILE A 54 -11.64 3.34 -6.37
C ILE A 54 -11.07 4.40 -7.31
N ASP A 55 -10.42 5.41 -6.73
CA ASP A 55 -9.77 6.48 -7.48
C ASP A 55 -8.28 6.16 -7.72
N ILE A 56 -7.61 5.53 -6.74
CA ILE A 56 -6.17 5.23 -6.78
C ILE A 56 -5.92 3.81 -6.27
N ALA A 57 -5.00 3.09 -6.92
CA ALA A 57 -4.45 1.83 -6.42
C ALA A 57 -2.95 1.96 -6.13
N ILE A 58 -2.52 1.49 -4.96
CA ILE A 58 -1.10 1.35 -4.60
C ILE A 58 -0.81 -0.13 -4.38
N ARG A 59 0.01 -0.72 -5.26
CA ARG A 59 0.25 -2.16 -5.30
C ARG A 59 1.73 -2.49 -5.53
N TYR A 60 2.13 -3.65 -5.03
CA TYR A 60 3.36 -4.29 -5.46
C TYR A 60 3.18 -4.89 -6.85
N ALA A 61 4.19 -4.78 -7.69
CA ALA A 61 4.19 -5.35 -9.01
C ALA A 61 5.60 -5.85 -9.34
N VAL A 62 5.70 -7.11 -9.78
CA VAL A 62 6.97 -7.68 -10.25
C VAL A 62 7.33 -7.09 -11.61
N GLU A 63 6.33 -6.86 -12.44
CA GLU A 63 6.43 -6.19 -13.73
C GLU A 63 5.55 -4.95 -13.74
N ALA A 64 5.93 -3.94 -14.53
CA ALA A 64 5.13 -2.74 -14.66
C ALA A 64 3.74 -3.11 -15.23
N PRO A 65 2.66 -2.68 -14.56
CA PRO A 65 1.31 -2.95 -15.05
C PRO A 65 1.06 -2.28 -16.40
N SER A 66 0.22 -2.89 -17.25
CA SER A 66 -0.09 -2.39 -18.60
C SER A 66 -1.02 -1.17 -18.61
N GLU A 67 -1.55 -0.77 -17.45
CA GLU A 67 -2.46 0.35 -17.31
C GLU A 67 -1.78 1.66 -17.72
N PRO A 68 -2.49 2.53 -18.44
CA PRO A 68 -1.91 3.73 -19.05
C PRO A 68 -1.46 4.79 -18.04
N MET A 69 -1.90 4.71 -16.78
CA MET A 69 -1.59 5.67 -15.72
C MET A 69 -1.08 4.94 -14.49
N CYS A 70 0.18 4.51 -14.56
CA CYS A 70 0.89 3.85 -13.48
C CYS A 70 2.24 4.53 -13.26
N GLU A 71 2.55 4.85 -12.01
CA GLU A 71 3.82 5.44 -11.60
C GLU A 71 4.52 4.53 -10.58
N LYS A 72 5.83 4.34 -10.74
CA LYS A 72 6.64 3.61 -9.78
C LYS A 72 6.93 4.53 -8.58
N LEU A 73 6.49 4.12 -7.38
CA LEU A 73 6.68 4.90 -6.15
C LEU A 73 8.00 4.55 -5.44
N ILE A 74 8.27 3.26 -5.27
CA ILE A 74 9.42 2.77 -4.49
C ILE A 74 9.86 1.37 -4.96
N ASP A 75 11.13 1.04 -4.75
CA ASP A 75 11.63 -0.34 -4.82
C ASP A 75 11.41 -1.02 -3.46
N ASP A 76 10.94 -2.27 -3.48
CA ASP A 76 10.73 -3.08 -2.27
C ASP A 76 11.67 -4.30 -2.26
N ALA A 77 12.04 -4.76 -1.06
CA ALA A 77 12.93 -5.90 -0.86
C ALA A 77 12.38 -6.81 0.24
N MET A 78 12.21 -8.09 -0.09
CA MET A 78 11.82 -9.12 0.86
C MET A 78 13.04 -9.95 1.26
N ALA A 79 13.20 -10.17 2.57
CA ALA A 79 14.24 -11.01 3.13
C ALA A 79 13.64 -11.98 4.16
N PRO A 80 14.13 -13.23 4.23
CA PRO A 80 13.76 -14.14 5.31
C PRO A 80 14.24 -13.56 6.65
N VAL A 81 13.44 -13.71 7.69
CA VAL A 81 13.78 -13.31 9.05
C VAL A 81 13.44 -14.44 10.02
N VAL A 82 14.17 -14.52 11.12
CA VAL A 82 14.00 -15.55 12.14
C VAL A 82 14.05 -14.90 13.52
N SER A 83 13.21 -15.37 14.44
CA SER A 83 13.26 -14.86 15.80
C SER A 83 14.57 -15.29 16.47
N PRO A 84 15.21 -14.43 17.28
CA PRO A 84 16.42 -14.80 18.00
C PRO A 84 16.21 -16.04 18.89
N ASP A 85 14.99 -16.25 19.40
CA ASP A 85 14.63 -17.35 20.28
C ASP A 85 14.62 -18.69 19.55
N TYR A 86 14.16 -18.70 18.30
CA TYR A 86 14.21 -19.88 17.45
C TYR A 86 15.65 -20.35 17.25
N LEU A 87 16.56 -19.43 16.87
CA LEU A 87 17.97 -19.75 16.68
C LEU A 87 18.64 -20.28 17.95
N ARG A 88 18.24 -19.77 19.13
CA ARG A 88 18.76 -20.27 20.41
C ARG A 88 18.31 -21.69 20.74
N HIS A 89 17.11 -22.09 20.30
CA HIS A 89 16.56 -23.41 20.60
C HIS A 89 16.94 -24.46 19.56
N TYR A 90 16.98 -24.09 18.28
CA TYR A 90 17.12 -25.02 17.16
C TYR A 90 18.45 -24.90 16.40
N GLY A 91 19.27 -23.87 16.68
CA GLY A 91 20.55 -23.64 16.02
C GLY A 91 20.47 -22.66 14.84
N VAL A 92 21.61 -22.43 14.18
CA VAL A 92 21.73 -21.54 13.02
C VAL A 92 21.13 -22.22 11.78
N ILE A 93 20.38 -21.46 10.98
CA ILE A 93 19.86 -21.86 9.66
C ILE A 93 20.89 -21.42 8.62
N GLU A 94 21.46 -22.35 7.85
CA GLU A 94 22.48 -22.06 6.82
C GLU A 94 21.91 -22.17 5.40
N THR A 95 20.88 -23.01 5.22
CA THR A 95 20.23 -23.28 3.94
C THR A 95 18.70 -23.17 4.04
N PRO A 96 17.98 -22.93 2.92
CA PRO A 96 16.52 -22.94 2.92
C PRO A 96 15.88 -24.28 3.33
N GLU A 97 16.63 -25.38 3.23
CA GLU A 97 16.17 -26.72 3.56
C GLU A 97 16.30 -27.11 5.05
N ASP A 98 17.02 -26.31 5.86
CA ASP A 98 17.14 -26.48 7.32
C ASP A 98 15.83 -26.13 8.07
#